data_AF-A0A0K1ERT0-F1
#
_entry.id   AF-A0A0K1ERT0-F1
#
_cell.length_a   1.000
_cell.length_b   1.000
_cell.length_c   1.000
_cell.angle_alpha   90.00
_cell.angle_beta   90.00
_cell.angle_gamma   90.00
#
_symmetry.space_group_name_H-M   'P 1'
#
loop_
_entity.id
_entity.type
_entity.pdbx_description
1 polymer ?
#
loop_
_entity_poly.entity_id
_entity_poly.type
_entity_poly.pdbx_seq_one_letter_code
_entity_poly.pdbx_strand_id
1 'polypeptide(L)'
;MTTSERKLTDLQLDTRVRERLLASGAITAADIEAYTAGLADVEAQAESIPFEQPALSSGFSAPRVEAAVVSTASVVSADDGVE
;
A
#
# COMPACT_ATOMS: atom_id res chain seq x y z
N MET A 1 24.68 -3.78 13.56
CA MET A 1 23.35 -3.72 14.20
C MET A 1 22.78 -5.12 14.19
N THR A 2 22.48 -5.68 15.35
CA THR A 2 21.94 -7.05 15.47
C THR A 2 20.44 -7.01 15.18
N THR A 3 20.03 -7.37 13.98
CA THR A 3 18.62 -7.62 13.66
C THR A 3 18.19 -8.83 14.47
N SER A 4 17.44 -8.61 15.56
CA SER A 4 16.84 -9.71 16.30
C SER A 4 15.91 -10.46 15.37
N GLU A 5 16.08 -11.77 15.24
CA GLU A 5 15.17 -12.68 14.51
C GLU A 5 13.84 -12.84 15.27
N ARG A 6 13.18 -11.73 15.59
CA ARG A 6 11.88 -11.74 16.24
C ARG A 6 10.83 -11.96 15.15
N LYS A 7 10.17 -13.12 15.21
CA LYS A 7 9.02 -13.41 14.35
C LYS A 7 7.84 -12.52 14.76
N LEU A 8 7.50 -11.55 13.92
CA LEU A 8 6.35 -10.67 14.11
C LEU A 8 5.05 -11.44 13.85
N THR A 9 4.02 -11.15 14.62
CA THR A 9 2.69 -11.72 14.41
C THR A 9 1.88 -10.89 13.41
N ASP A 10 0.89 -11.51 12.77
CA ASP A 10 0.03 -10.83 11.80
C ASP A 10 -0.66 -9.60 12.40
N LEU A 11 -1.06 -9.66 13.69
CA LEU A 11 -1.64 -8.53 14.40
C LEU A 11 -0.67 -7.36 14.57
N GLN A 12 0.63 -7.62 14.77
CA GLN A 12 1.64 -6.56 14.87
C GLN A 12 1.88 -5.85 13.54
N LEU A 13 1.56 -6.54 12.44
CA LEU A 13 1.72 -6.05 11.09
C LEU A 13 0.41 -5.54 10.48
N ASP A 14 -0.70 -5.56 11.22
CA ASP A 14 -1.90 -4.80 10.86
C ASP A 14 -1.57 -3.31 10.76
N THR A 15 -2.10 -2.60 9.77
CA THR A 15 -1.72 -1.21 9.46
C THR A 15 -1.72 -0.29 10.68
N ARG A 16 -2.80 -0.31 11.47
CA ARG A 16 -2.94 0.59 12.63
C ARG A 16 -2.01 0.21 13.77
N VAL A 17 -1.80 -1.09 13.96
CA VAL A 17 -0.91 -1.61 14.99
C VAL A 17 0.55 -1.34 14.61
N ARG A 18 0.91 -1.58 13.35
CA ARG A 18 2.23 -1.35 12.78
C ARG A 18 2.64 0.11 12.91
N GLU A 19 1.77 1.04 12.54
CA GLU A 19 2.02 2.49 12.68
C GLU A 19 2.26 2.87 14.15
N ARG A 20 1.44 2.33 15.07
CA ARG A 20 1.61 2.58 16.51
C ARG A 20 2.91 1.97 17.04
N LEU A 21 3.26 0.75 16.63
CA LEU A 21 4.47 0.06 17.09
C LEU A 21 5.74 0.69 16.50
N LEU A 22 5.67 1.24 15.28
CA LEU A 22 6.72 2.08 14.71
C LEU A 22 6.89 3.37 15.50
N ALA A 23 5.78 4.07 15.77
CA ALA A 23 5.81 5.31 16.56
C ALA A 23 6.34 5.07 17.98
N SER A 24 6.07 3.90 18.57
CA SER A 24 6.59 3.51 19.89
C SER A 24 8.00 2.93 19.84
N GLY A 25 8.60 2.72 18.66
CA GLY A 25 9.91 2.07 18.49
C GLY A 25 9.94 0.58 18.87
N ALA A 26 8.78 -0.07 18.98
CA ALA A 26 8.69 -1.49 19.32
C ALA A 26 9.05 -2.42 18.14
N ILE A 27 8.87 -1.92 16.92
CA ILE A 27 9.34 -2.51 15.66
C ILE A 27 10.03 -1.41 14.83
N THR A 28 10.95 -1.80 13.95
CA THR A 28 11.68 -0.89 13.08
C THR A 28 11.20 -1.00 11.63
N ALA A 29 11.57 -0.02 10.80
CA ALA A 29 11.31 -0.08 9.36
C ALA A 29 11.97 -1.31 8.70
N ALA A 30 13.17 -1.69 9.17
CA ALA A 30 13.88 -2.87 8.67
C ALA A 30 13.14 -4.17 8.98
N ASP A 31 12.47 -4.26 10.13
CA ASP A 31 11.68 -5.45 10.48
C ASP A 31 10.47 -5.62 9.55
N ILE A 32 9.86 -4.51 9.12
CA ILE A 32 8.75 -4.51 8.17
C ILE A 32 9.24 -4.91 6.78
N GLU A 33 10.35 -4.33 6.32
CA GLU A 33 10.93 -4.64 5.01
C GLU A 33 11.33 -6.12 4.90
N ALA A 34 11.97 -6.66 5.94
CA ALA A 34 12.32 -8.08 6.00
C ALA A 34 11.09 -8.99 5.95
N TYR A 35 10.00 -8.61 6.64
CA TYR A 35 8.74 -9.35 6.57
C TYR A 35 8.12 -9.28 5.18
N THR A 36 8.02 -8.09 4.58
CA THR A 36 7.37 -7.91 3.27
C THR A 36 8.17 -8.55 2.14
N ALA A 37 9.50 -8.52 2.20
CA ALA A 37 10.36 -9.20 1.23
C ALA A 37 10.22 -10.73 1.28
N GLY A 38 9.78 -11.28 2.42
CA GLY A 38 9.53 -12.72 2.59
C GLY A 38 8.13 -13.19 2.17
N LEU A 39 7.22 -12.27 1.81
CA LEU A 39 5.89 -12.63 1.34
C LEU A 39 5.95 -13.19 -0.08
N ALA A 40 5.22 -14.28 -0.31
CA ALA A 40 5.07 -14.83 -1.64
C ALA A 40 4.25 -13.86 -2.51
N ASP A 41 4.73 -13.61 -3.73
CA ASP A 41 3.96 -12.91 -4.74
C ASP A 41 2.86 -13.84 -5.27
N VAL A 42 1.62 -13.57 -4.85
CA VAL A 42 0.42 -14.33 -5.23
C VAL A 42 -0.36 -13.65 -6.35
N GLU A 43 0.12 -12.53 -6.91
CA GLU A 43 -0.56 -11.84 -8.01
C GLU A 43 -0.67 -12.76 -9.24
N ALA A 44 0.38 -13.54 -9.51
CA ALA A 44 0.39 -14.56 -10.56
C ALA A 44 -0.61 -15.71 -10.34
N GLN A 45 -1.17 -15.85 -9.13
CA GLN A 45 -2.15 -16.86 -8.77
C GLN A 45 -3.57 -16.30 -8.70
N ALA A 46 -3.76 -15.01 -9.00
CA ALA A 46 -5.07 -14.39 -8.98
C ALA A 46 -5.95 -14.97 -10.11
N GLU A 47 -7.07 -15.58 -9.71
CA GLU A 47 -8.10 -16.01 -10.64
C GLU A 47 -8.87 -14.78 -11.17
N SER A 48 -9.01 -14.68 -12.49
CA SER A 48 -9.85 -13.65 -13.11
C SER A 48 -11.31 -14.07 -13.01
N ILE A 49 -12.08 -13.34 -12.20
CA ILE A 49 -13.52 -13.53 -12.10
C ILE A 49 -14.18 -12.71 -13.22
N PRO A 50 -14.89 -13.34 -14.18
CA PRO A 50 -15.44 -12.66 -15.36
C PRO A 50 -16.70 -11.82 -15.07
N PHE A 51 -17.05 -11.65 -13.78
CA PHE A 51 -18.19 -10.86 -13.34
C PHE A 51 -17.71 -9.50 -12.87
N GLU A 52 -18.41 -8.45 -13.30
CA GLU A 52 -18.15 -7.10 -12.81
C GLU A 52 -18.37 -7.04 -11.30
N GLN A 53 -17.43 -6.41 -10.58
CA GLN A 53 -17.60 -6.18 -9.15
C GLN A 53 -18.69 -5.13 -8.94
N PRO A 54 -19.83 -5.45 -8.30
CA PRO A 54 -20.94 -4.50 -8.17
C PRO A 54 -20.55 -3.23 -7.39
N ALA A 55 -19.60 -3.36 -6.45
CA ALA A 55 -19.07 -2.22 -5.68
C ALA A 55 -18.20 -1.26 -6.51
N LEU A 56 -17.63 -1.73 -7.63
CA LEU A 56 -16.85 -0.92 -8.56
C LEU A 56 -17.68 -0.49 -9.78
N SER A 57 -18.79 -1.18 -10.05
CA SER A 57 -19.73 -0.79 -11.10
C SER A 57 -20.26 0.61 -10.78
N SER A 58 -19.99 1.54 -11.68
CA SER A 58 -20.26 2.97 -11.54
C SER A 58 -21.76 3.23 -11.49
N GLY A 59 -22.34 3.10 -10.31
CA GLY A 59 -23.75 3.33 -10.04
C GLY A 59 -24.05 3.63 -8.57
N PHE A 60 -23.21 3.15 -7.65
CA PHE A 60 -23.23 3.55 -6.25
C PHE A 60 -22.10 4.54 -5.95
N SER A 61 -22.34 5.81 -6.28
CA SER A 61 -21.53 6.92 -5.74
C SER A 61 -21.88 7.14 -4.27
N ALA A 62 -21.47 6.22 -3.39
CA ALA A 62 -21.23 6.59 -2.00
C ALA A 62 -20.02 7.54 -1.99
N PRO A 63 -19.98 8.58 -1.12
CA PRO A 63 -18.87 9.51 -1.09
C PRO A 63 -17.57 8.74 -0.84
N ARG A 64 -16.73 8.65 -1.87
CA ARG A 64 -15.38 8.14 -1.78
C ARG A 64 -14.65 9.00 -0.76
N VAL A 65 -14.35 8.44 0.41
CA VAL A 65 -13.37 9.05 1.32
C VAL A 65 -12.04 8.84 0.63
N GLU A 66 -11.59 9.86 -0.10
CA GLU A 66 -10.32 9.84 -0.83
C GLU A 66 -9.18 9.57 0.15
N ALA A 67 -8.70 8.33 0.17
CA ALA A 67 -7.33 8.07 0.57
C ALA A 67 -6.45 8.70 -0.52
N ALA A 68 -5.97 9.91 -0.24
CA ALA A 68 -5.10 10.67 -1.12
C ALA A 68 -3.84 9.84 -1.42
N VAL A 69 -3.85 9.15 -2.56
CA VAL A 69 -2.62 8.72 -3.21
C VAL A 69 -1.97 9.98 -3.76
N VAL A 70 -0.94 10.44 -3.07
CA VAL A 70 -0.01 11.44 -3.60
C VAL A 70 0.63 10.84 -4.85
N SER A 71 0.02 11.09 -6.00
CA SER A 71 0.60 10.83 -7.30
C SER A 71 1.46 12.03 -7.66
N THR A 72 2.72 12.02 -7.23
CA THR A 72 3.75 12.89 -7.80
C THR A 72 4.20 12.28 -9.11
N ALA A 73 3.50 12.59 -10.20
CA ALA A 73 3.95 12.25 -11.54
C ALA A 73 3.73 13.43 -12.50
N SER A 74 4.82 14.13 -12.75
CA SER A 74 5.14 14.94 -13.94
C SER A 74 4.18 16.05 -14.38
N VAL A 75 4.49 17.28 -13.96
CA VAL A 75 4.27 18.45 -14.80
C VAL A 75 5.28 18.38 -15.96
N VAL A 76 4.84 17.86 -17.11
CA VAL A 76 5.45 18.24 -18.39
C VAL A 76 4.65 19.42 -18.90
N SER A 77 5.19 20.62 -18.71
CA SER A 77 4.63 21.84 -19.31
C SER A 77 4.79 21.73 -20.83
N ALA A 78 3.66 21.62 -21.52
CA ALA A 78 3.53 22.10 -22.87
C ALA A 78 3.23 23.61 -22.81
N ASP A 79 3.92 24.37 -23.66
CA ASP A 79 3.52 25.63 -24.32
C ASP A 79 4.66 26.67 -24.31
N ASP A 80 5.21 26.94 -25.49
CA ASP A 80 5.52 28.31 -25.90
C ASP A 80 5.58 28.35 -27.44
N GLY A 81 4.55 28.95 -28.04
CA GLY A 81 4.60 29.43 -29.41
C GLY A 81 4.87 30.94 -29.43
N VAL A 82 5.40 31.40 -30.58
CA VAL A 82 5.56 32.78 -31.07
C VAL A 82 6.96 33.39 -30.87
N GLU A 83 7.76 33.43 -31.95
CA GLU A 83 7.89 34.58 -32.87
C GLU A 83 8.24 34.10 -34.30
#